data_AF-A0A392Q0K4-F1
#
_entry.id   AF-A0A392Q0K4-F1
#
_cell.length_a   1.000
_cell.length_b   1.000
_cell.length_c   1.000
_cell.angle_alpha   90.00
_cell.angle_beta   90.00
_cell.angle_gamma   90.00
#
_symmetry.space_group_name_H-M   'P 1'
#
loop_
_entity.id
_entity.type
_entity.pdbx_description
1 polymer ?
#
loop_
_entity_poly.entity_id
_entity_poly.type
_entity_poly.pdbx_seq_one_letter_code
_entity_poly.pdbx_strand_id
1 'polypeptide(L)'
;MSFCLLPDFEKWEIVEPRGIPNCGHSENSGLWVAEWLNMQQSFNEQIIGVLEDRPVRMKMTLRLLTGPHNGLRRVIETKASEYWNMHTDGTP
;
A
#
# COMPACT_ATOMS: atom_id res chain seq x y z
N MET A 1 35.59 6.01 -10.37
CA MET A 1 34.27 5.37 -10.35
C MET A 1 34.10 4.75 -8.97
N SER A 2 33.25 5.32 -8.12
CA SER A 2 33.01 4.81 -6.76
C SER A 2 31.96 3.70 -6.84
N PHE A 3 32.33 2.49 -6.46
CA PHE A 3 31.37 1.41 -6.22
C PHE A 3 30.45 1.85 -5.08
N CYS A 4 29.14 1.76 -5.30
CA CYS A 4 28.14 2.00 -4.28
C CYS A 4 28.45 1.07 -3.08
N LEU A 5 28.77 1.68 -1.94
CA LEU A 5 28.87 1.01 -0.65
C LEU A 5 27.51 0.34 -0.39
N LEU A 6 27.48 -0.99 -0.47
CA LEU A 6 26.33 -1.74 0.02
C LEU A 6 26.16 -1.41 1.52
N PRO A 7 24.91 -1.27 2.01
CA PRO A 7 24.67 -1.02 3.43
C PRO A 7 25.36 -2.09 4.29
N ASP A 8 26.05 -1.65 5.33
CA ASP A 8 26.66 -2.55 6.31
C ASP A 8 25.56 -3.08 7.24
N PHE A 9 24.86 -4.11 6.76
CA PHE A 9 23.71 -4.72 7.43
C PHE A 9 24.06 -5.28 8.81
N GLU A 10 25.34 -5.56 9.10
CA GLU A 10 25.80 -6.07 10.39
C GLU A 10 25.70 -5.02 11.51
N LYS A 11 25.62 -3.73 11.17
CA LYS A 11 25.52 -2.61 12.11
C LYS A 11 24.08 -2.16 12.38
N TRP A 12 23.09 -2.77 11.72
CA TRP A 12 21.70 -2.36 11.85
C TRP A 12 21.11 -2.95 13.13
N GLU A 13 20.43 -2.11 13.90
CA GLU A 13 19.72 -2.55 15.08
C GLU A 13 18.48 -3.36 14.69
N ILE A 14 18.30 -4.53 15.31
CA ILE A 14 17.07 -5.31 15.21
C ILE A 14 16.11 -4.81 16.28
N VAL A 15 15.03 -4.15 15.86
CA VAL A 15 14.04 -3.56 16.75
C VAL A 15 12.77 -4.41 16.75
N GLU A 16 12.21 -4.66 17.94
CA GLU A 16 10.91 -5.33 18.06
C GLU A 16 9.80 -4.46 17.45
N PRO A 17 8.92 -5.04 16.61
CA PRO A 17 7.79 -4.30 16.08
C PRO A 17 6.72 -4.06 17.16
N ARG A 18 6.48 -2.78 17.50
CA ARG A 18 5.37 -2.36 18.37
C ARG A 18 4.10 -2.15 17.55
N GLY A 19 2.92 -1.94 18.15
CA GLY A 19 1.72 -1.50 17.39
C GLY A 19 1.21 -2.45 16.28
N ILE A 20 1.61 -3.73 16.27
CA ILE A 20 1.05 -4.72 15.33
C ILE A 20 -0.42 -4.92 15.71
N PRO A 21 -1.38 -4.72 14.78
CA PRO A 21 -2.77 -5.05 15.01
C PRO A 21 -2.89 -6.53 15.38
N ASN A 22 -3.36 -6.81 16.60
CA ASN A 22 -3.67 -8.16 17.04
C ASN A 22 -4.98 -8.62 16.41
N CYS A 23 -4.93 -8.92 15.12
CA CYS A 23 -5.99 -9.60 14.40
C CYS A 23 -5.79 -11.09 14.67
N GLY A 24 -6.53 -11.69 15.61
CA GLY A 24 -6.36 -13.10 16.03
C GLY A 24 -6.60 -14.18 14.96
N HIS A 25 -6.48 -13.84 13.68
CA HIS A 25 -6.70 -14.67 12.51
C HIS A 25 -5.59 -14.44 11.48
N SER A 26 -4.96 -15.52 11.01
CA SER A 26 -3.86 -15.47 10.04
C SER A 26 -4.28 -15.00 8.64
N GLU A 27 -5.57 -14.97 8.34
CA GLU A 27 -6.16 -14.58 7.05
C GLU A 27 -5.80 -13.15 6.63
N ASN A 28 -5.48 -12.29 7.60
CA ASN A 28 -5.15 -10.87 7.38
C ASN A 28 -3.65 -10.58 7.42
N SER A 29 -2.82 -11.60 7.63
CA SER A 29 -1.35 -11.46 7.71
C SER A 29 -0.76 -10.84 6.44
N GLY A 30 -1.18 -11.31 5.25
CA GLY A 30 -0.71 -10.77 3.97
C GLY A 30 -1.14 -9.33 3.74
N LEU A 31 -2.32 -8.95 4.23
CA LEU A 31 -2.82 -7.59 4.13
C LEU A 31 -2.03 -6.64 5.05
N TRP A 32 -1.68 -7.12 6.24
CA TRP A 32 -0.84 -6.38 7.17
C TRP A 32 0.58 -6.17 6.62
N VAL A 33 1.21 -7.21 6.07
CA VAL A 33 2.54 -7.09 5.43
C VAL A 33 2.51 -6.10 4.27
N ALA A 34 1.47 -6.13 3.43
CA ALA A 34 1.32 -5.19 2.33
C ALA A 34 1.19 -3.73 2.80
N GLU A 35 0.41 -3.49 3.85
CA GLU A 35 0.25 -2.15 4.42
C GLU A 35 1.53 -1.69 5.14
N TRP A 36 2.24 -2.59 5.84
CA TRP A 36 3.53 -2.32 6.46
C TRP A 36 4.60 -1.92 5.44
N LEU A 37 4.74 -2.68 4.34
CA LEU A 37 5.65 -2.34 3.24
C LEU A 37 5.34 -0.96 2.65
N ASN A 38 4.06 -0.58 2.60
CA ASN A 38 3.63 0.73 2.14
C ASN A 38 3.98 1.86 3.12
N MET A 39 4.06 1.59 4.43
CA MET A 39 4.50 2.58 5.42
C MET A 39 6.00 2.91 5.30
N GLN A 40 6.75 2.13 4.51
CA GLN A 40 8.18 2.28 4.23
C GLN A 40 9.02 2.38 5.51
N GLN A 41 9.42 3.60 5.90
CA GLN A 41 10.26 3.87 7.07
C GLN A 41 9.45 4.40 8.26
N SER A 42 8.15 4.62 8.09
CA SER A 42 7.28 5.27 9.05
C SER A 42 6.41 4.23 9.74
N PHE A 43 7.02 3.23 10.36
CA PHE A 43 6.28 2.47 11.34
C PHE A 43 5.95 3.40 12.51
N ASN A 44 4.78 4.04 12.44
CA ASN A 44 4.30 4.89 13.51
C ASN A 44 3.65 3.98 14.56
N GLU A 45 4.24 3.95 15.76
CA GLU A 45 3.73 3.20 16.91
C GLU A 45 2.29 3.60 17.30
N GLN A 46 1.75 4.68 16.73
CA GLN A 46 0.38 5.14 16.88
C GLN A 46 -0.66 4.37 16.03
N ILE A 47 -0.28 3.30 15.33
CA ILE A 47 -1.27 2.37 14.73
C ILE A 47 -1.92 1.58 15.88
N ILE A 48 -2.82 2.25 16.57
CA ILE A 48 -3.64 1.69 17.64
C ILE A 48 -4.91 1.15 16.96
N GLY A 49 -5.08 -0.17 17.05
CA GLY A 49 -6.38 -0.81 16.99
C GLY A 49 -6.90 -1.09 15.58
N VAL A 50 -6.83 -2.37 15.21
CA VAL A 50 -7.59 -3.03 14.13
C VAL A 50 -7.25 -2.56 12.71
N LEU A 51 -6.70 -3.48 11.91
CA LEU A 51 -6.61 -3.31 10.47
C LEU A 51 -8.00 -3.53 9.87
N GLU A 52 -8.64 -2.48 9.35
CA GLU A 52 -9.90 -2.67 8.61
C GLU A 52 -9.61 -3.26 7.22
N ASP A 53 -9.98 -4.54 7.03
CA ASP A 53 -9.61 -5.28 5.83
C ASP A 53 -10.11 -4.64 4.53
N ARG A 54 -11.36 -4.17 4.53
CA ARG A 54 -12.01 -3.65 3.31
C ARG A 54 -11.35 -2.36 2.79
N PRO A 55 -11.14 -1.31 3.60
CA PRO A 55 -10.41 -0.12 3.18
C PRO A 55 -8.98 -0.42 2.72
N VAL A 56 -8.26 -1.29 3.42
CA VAL A 56 -6.85 -1.61 3.09
C VAL A 56 -6.77 -2.38 1.78
N ARG A 57 -7.65 -3.36 1.55
CA ARG A 57 -7.76 -4.06 0.26
C ARG A 57 -8.10 -3.10 -0.87
N MET A 58 -9.02 -2.16 -0.66
CA MET A 58 -9.39 -1.16 -1.66
C MET A 58 -8.19 -0.26 -2.03
N LYS A 59 -7.48 0.27 -1.02
CA LYS A 59 -6.27 1.08 -1.21
C LYS A 59 -5.19 0.30 -1.96
N MET A 60 -4.96 -0.96 -1.58
CA MET A 60 -3.96 -1.81 -2.23
C MET A 60 -4.32 -2.09 -3.69
N THR A 61 -5.57 -2.43 -3.97
CA THR A 61 -6.06 -2.64 -5.34
C THR A 61 -5.85 -1.38 -6.18
N LEU A 62 -6.23 -0.20 -5.67
CA LEU A 62 -6.02 1.05 -6.38
C LEU A 62 -4.54 1.30 -6.68
N ARG A 63 -3.65 1.09 -5.70
CA ARG A 63 -2.20 1.23 -5.87
C ARG A 63 -1.63 0.27 -6.92
N LEU A 64 -2.11 -0.97 -6.97
CA LEU A 64 -1.69 -1.92 -8.00
C LEU A 64 -2.18 -1.49 -9.38
N LEU A 65 -3.43 -1.06 -9.50
CA LEU A 65 -4.03 -0.64 -10.76
C LEU A 65 -3.41 0.66 -11.29
N THR A 66 -3.07 1.61 -10.42
CA THR A 66 -2.48 2.90 -10.81
C THR A 66 -0.96 2.97 -10.63
N GLY A 67 -0.34 1.84 -10.26
CA GLY A 67 1.09 1.76 -9.99
C GLY A 67 1.95 1.91 -11.25
N PRO A 68 3.22 2.35 -11.12
CA PRO A 68 4.13 2.53 -12.25
C PRO A 68 4.48 1.21 -12.95
N HIS A 69 4.28 0.07 -12.28
CA HIS A 69 4.55 -1.26 -12.82
C HIS A 69 3.33 -1.90 -13.51
N ASN A 70 2.17 -1.23 -13.53
CA ASN A 70 1.02 -1.71 -14.28
C ASN A 70 1.04 -1.15 -15.72
N GLY A 71 1.34 -2.01 -16.70
CA GLY A 71 1.31 -1.64 -18.12
C GLY A 71 -0.06 -1.19 -18.63
N LEU A 72 -1.15 -1.56 -17.94
CA LEU A 72 -2.51 -1.17 -18.27
C LEU A 72 -2.97 0.11 -17.56
N ARG A 73 -2.14 0.72 -16.71
CA ARG A 73 -2.49 1.90 -15.93
C ARG A 73 -3.19 2.98 -16.77
N ARG A 74 -2.57 3.37 -17.90
CA ARG A 74 -3.12 4.42 -18.78
C ARG A 74 -4.50 4.04 -19.32
N VAL A 75 -4.70 2.77 -19.70
CA VAL A 75 -6.00 2.29 -20.21
C VAL A 75 -7.07 2.40 -19.13
N ILE A 76 -6.74 2.01 -17.89
CA ILE A 76 -7.65 2.10 -16.75
C ILE A 76 -8.00 3.56 -16.44
N GLU A 77 -7.00 4.44 -16.38
CA GLU A 77 -7.19 5.88 -16.15
C GLU A 77 -8.09 6.49 -17.24
N THR A 78 -7.80 6.24 -18.51
CA THR A 78 -8.62 6.73 -19.64
C THR A 78 -10.05 6.21 -19.57
N LYS A 79 -10.26 4.91 -19.35
CA LYS A 79 -11.60 4.31 -19.27
C LYS A 79 -12.40 4.84 -18.07
N ALA A 80 -11.74 5.06 -16.93
CA ALA A 80 -12.37 5.66 -15.76
C ALA A 80 -12.79 7.12 -16.03
N SER A 81 -11.94 7.91 -16.68
CA SER A 81 -12.28 9.29 -17.07
C SER A 81 -13.42 9.35 -18.09
N GLU A 82 -13.40 8.50 -19.12
CA GLU A 82 -14.49 8.38 -20.10
C GLU A 82 -15.83 8.06 -19.39
N TYR A 83 -15.82 7.06 -18.51
CA TYR A 83 -16.99 6.67 -17.75
C TYR A 83 -17.50 7.81 -16.86
N TRP A 84 -16.61 8.50 -16.15
CA TRP A 84 -16.99 9.62 -15.28
C TRP A 84 -17.65 10.74 -16.08
N ASN A 85 -17.04 11.17 -17.18
CA ASN A 85 -17.57 12.24 -18.02
C ASN A 85 -18.94 11.90 -18.62
N MET A 86 -19.15 10.65 -19.04
CA MET A 86 -20.46 10.17 -19.53
C MET A 86 -21.57 10.25 -18.47
N HIS A 87 -21.23 10.19 -17.19
CA HIS A 87 -22.19 10.19 -16.09
C HIS A 87 -22.26 11.52 -15.34
N THR A 88 -21.36 12.47 -15.60
CA THR A 88 -21.43 13.85 -15.10
C THR A 88 -22.07 14.82 -16.08
N ASP A 89 -22.04 14.55 -17.39
CA ASP A 89 -22.74 15.37 -18.40
C ASP A 89 -24.25 15.09 -18.46
N GLY A 90 -24.76 14.25 -17.54
CA GLY A 90 -26.16 13.81 -17.46
C GLY A 90 -26.91 14.23 -16.19
N THR A 91 -26.53 15.34 -15.53
CA THR A 91 -27.41 15.96 -14.52
C THR A 91 -28.56 16.72 -15.20
N PRO A 92 -29.84 16.46 -14.86
CA PRO A 92 -30.87 17.49 -14.90
C PRO A 92 -30.48 18.69 -14.03
#